data_AF-A0A9E1TTM9-F1
#
_entry.id   AF-A0A9E1TTM9-F1
#
_cell.length_a   1.000
_cell.length_b   1.000
_cell.length_c   1.000
_cell.angle_alpha   90.00
_cell.angle_beta   90.00
_cell.angle_gamma   90.00
#
_symmetry.space_group_name_H-M   'P 1'
#
loop_
_entity.id
_entity.type
_entity.pdbx_description
1 polymer ?
#
loop_
_entity_poly.entity_id
_entity_poly.type
_entity_poly.pdbx_seq_one_letter_code
_entity_poly.pdbx_strand_id
1 'polypeptide(L)'
;SFSKELAPSGRDICEKRLYALIDKIEKVEVNEEQIGPFLDNIYEKLNSFDRETLIKHFVSAEFNRYLSYYKNARDINISGGKNKRDSREPRERKTRSERQKSKFATIFINVGSRNKLTPNRLMGLINEAMDSKDAVIGSIDIMKKFSFFEIEDNRKNDVIKALNKETFEDVSLSVEISKEMPNKAPSKKEDFFTGRKKRKGGRDQKFRGKKGQKGKGGKNKRKNRSN
;
A
#
# COMPACT_ATOMS: atom_id res chain seq x y z
N SER A 1 17.26 14.77 25.00
CA SER A 1 17.81 14.35 23.69
C SER A 1 16.95 13.22 23.19
N PHE A 2 16.49 13.23 21.94
CA PHE A 2 15.75 12.12 21.34
C PHE A 2 16.67 11.38 20.38
N SER A 3 16.84 10.07 20.59
CA SER A 3 17.56 9.18 19.68
C SER A 3 16.58 8.52 18.71
N LYS A 4 16.94 8.51 17.42
CA LYS A 4 16.16 7.82 16.40
C LYS A 4 16.50 6.34 16.41
N GLU A 5 15.59 5.50 16.90
CA GLU A 5 15.68 4.04 16.79
C GLU A 5 15.09 3.56 15.46
N LEU A 6 15.58 2.40 15.00
CA LEU A 6 15.03 1.73 13.82
C LEU A 6 13.67 1.12 14.17
N ALA A 7 12.70 1.24 13.27
CA ALA A 7 11.44 0.53 13.39
C ALA A 7 11.72 -0.99 13.31
N PRO A 8 11.02 -1.83 14.08
CA PRO A 8 11.20 -3.27 14.04
C PRO A 8 10.89 -3.81 12.64
N SER A 9 11.66 -4.81 12.20
CA SER A 9 11.41 -5.45 10.91
C SER A 9 10.11 -6.24 10.94
N GLY A 10 9.55 -6.57 9.76
CA GLY A 10 8.35 -7.42 9.69
C GLY A 10 8.53 -8.76 10.40
N ARG A 11 9.76 -9.30 10.44
CA ARG A 11 10.09 -10.53 11.18
C ARG A 11 10.03 -10.32 12.69
N ASP A 12 10.64 -9.24 13.20
CA ASP A 12 10.64 -8.93 14.63
C ASP A 12 9.22 -8.67 15.15
N ILE A 13 8.37 -8.07 14.31
CA ILE A 13 6.95 -7.87 14.65
C ILE A 13 6.19 -9.20 14.65
N CYS A 14 6.43 -10.08 13.66
CA CYS A 14 5.84 -11.43 13.66
C CYS A 14 6.22 -12.21 14.92
N GLU A 15 7.50 -12.14 15.32
CA GLU A 15 8.01 -12.82 16.50
C GLU A 15 7.35 -12.32 17.79
N LYS A 16 7.33 -11.00 18.02
CA LYS A 16 6.63 -10.42 19.18
C LYS A 16 5.14 -10.76 19.22
N ARG A 17 4.49 -10.78 18.05
CA ARG A 17 3.08 -11.16 17.93
C ARG A 17 2.85 -12.63 18.23
N LEU A 18 3.77 -13.50 17.81
CA LEU A 18 3.72 -14.92 18.11
C LEU A 18 3.85 -15.16 19.62
N TYR A 19 4.83 -14.56 20.29
CA TYR A 19 4.97 -14.69 21.74
C TYR A 19 3.75 -14.16 22.50
N ALA A 20 3.22 -12.99 22.11
CA ALA A 20 2.01 -12.45 22.72
C ALA A 20 0.78 -13.36 22.54
N LEU A 21 0.71 -14.12 21.44
CA LEU A 21 -0.34 -15.13 21.24
C LEU A 21 -0.15 -16.29 22.21
N ILE A 22 1.07 -16.79 22.39
CA ILE A 22 1.36 -17.86 23.35
C ILE A 22 0.98 -17.43 24.77
N ASP A 23 1.38 -16.23 25.19
CA ASP A 23 1.01 -15.68 26.50
C ASP A 23 -0.51 -15.61 26.69
N LYS A 24 -1.25 -15.30 25.62
CA LYS A 24 -2.71 -15.24 25.66
C LYS A 24 -3.31 -16.63 25.82
N ILE A 25 -2.77 -17.64 25.14
CA ILE A 25 -3.22 -19.03 25.24
C ILE A 25 -2.92 -19.58 26.63
N GLU A 26 -1.76 -19.25 27.20
CA GLU A 26 -1.41 -19.65 28.57
C GLU A 26 -2.38 -19.07 29.61
N LYS A 27 -2.85 -17.84 29.40
CA LYS A 27 -3.70 -17.11 30.36
C LYS A 27 -5.19 -17.23 30.10
N VAL A 28 -5.60 -17.93 29.04
CA VAL A 28 -7.02 -18.04 28.71
C VAL A 28 -7.70 -18.97 29.71
N GLU A 29 -8.79 -18.50 30.30
CA GLU A 29 -9.67 -19.36 31.10
C GLU A 29 -10.56 -20.16 30.14
N VAL A 30 -10.51 -21.48 30.28
CA VAL A 30 -11.28 -22.39 29.41
C VAL A 30 -12.71 -22.46 29.92
N ASN A 31 -13.66 -22.02 29.09
CA ASN A 31 -15.09 -22.17 29.36
C ASN A 31 -15.62 -23.42 28.66
N GLU A 32 -15.63 -24.55 29.38
CA GLU A 32 -16.05 -25.85 28.86
C GLU A 32 -17.53 -25.90 28.43
N GLU A 33 -18.42 -25.11 29.04
CA GLU A 33 -19.84 -25.09 28.65
C GLU A 33 -20.03 -24.56 27.23
N GLN A 34 -19.23 -23.57 26.82
CA GLN A 34 -19.34 -22.95 25.50
C GLN A 34 -18.66 -23.77 24.41
N ILE A 35 -17.54 -24.43 24.73
CA ILE A 35 -16.75 -25.14 23.73
C ILE A 35 -17.03 -26.65 23.70
N GLY A 36 -17.55 -27.22 24.79
CA GLY A 36 -17.84 -28.64 24.96
C GLY A 36 -18.56 -29.29 23.78
N PRO A 37 -19.64 -28.69 23.23
CA PRO A 37 -20.35 -29.25 22.07
C PRO A 37 -19.49 -29.46 20.81
N PHE A 38 -18.33 -28.80 20.72
CA PHE A 38 -17.42 -28.89 19.59
C PHE A 38 -16.18 -29.74 19.88
N LEU A 39 -15.85 -29.96 21.16
CA LEU A 39 -14.58 -30.59 21.56
C LEU A 39 -14.42 -32.01 21.03
N ASP A 40 -15.46 -32.83 21.07
CA ASP A 40 -15.38 -34.24 20.63
C ASP A 40 -14.98 -34.35 19.14
N ASN A 41 -15.65 -33.58 18.28
CA ASN A 41 -15.32 -33.51 16.85
C ASN A 41 -13.93 -32.94 16.60
N ILE A 42 -13.49 -31.98 17.42
CA ILE A 42 -12.15 -31.39 17.30
C ILE A 42 -11.09 -32.42 17.71
N TYR A 43 -11.30 -33.16 18.81
CA TYR A 43 -10.39 -34.19 19.26
C TYR A 43 -10.26 -35.32 18.24
N GLU A 44 -11.34 -35.76 17.61
CA GLU A 44 -11.26 -36.75 16.53
C GLU A 44 -10.37 -36.28 15.37
N LYS A 45 -10.55 -35.02 14.92
CA LYS A 45 -9.76 -34.43 13.83
C LYS A 45 -8.29 -34.25 14.19
N LEU A 46 -7.99 -34.03 15.47
CA LEU A 46 -6.63 -33.80 15.95
C LEU A 46 -5.96 -35.07 16.49
N ASN A 47 -6.66 -36.21 16.54
CA ASN A 47 -6.19 -37.44 17.18
C ASN A 47 -4.89 -38.00 16.56
N SER A 48 -4.65 -37.75 15.27
CA SER A 48 -3.43 -38.19 14.59
C SER A 48 -2.19 -37.35 14.92
N PHE A 49 -2.35 -36.24 15.65
CA PHE A 49 -1.25 -35.33 15.99
C PHE A 49 -0.77 -35.57 17.41
N ASP A 50 0.53 -35.84 17.56
CA ASP A 50 1.19 -35.76 18.85
C ASP A 50 1.34 -34.30 19.30
N ARG A 51 1.56 -34.10 20.61
CA ARG A 51 1.64 -32.76 21.22
C ARG A 51 2.62 -31.84 20.49
N GLU A 52 3.80 -32.33 20.12
CA GLU A 52 4.79 -31.50 19.44
C GLU A 52 4.36 -31.12 18.04
N THR A 53 3.80 -32.06 17.28
CA THR A 53 3.34 -31.79 15.92
C THR A 53 2.12 -30.87 15.91
N LEU A 54 1.21 -31.01 16.88
CA LEU A 54 0.08 -30.10 17.05
C LEU A 54 0.55 -28.67 17.33
N ILE A 55 1.51 -28.49 18.24
CA ILE A 55 2.11 -27.18 18.54
C ILE A 55 2.78 -26.60 17.29
N LYS A 56 3.57 -27.39 16.54
CA LYS A 56 4.22 -26.94 15.30
C LYS A 56 3.20 -26.51 14.25
N HIS A 57 2.13 -27.26 14.05
CA HIS A 57 1.08 -26.91 13.09
C HIS A 57 0.32 -25.66 13.50
N PHE A 58 -0.03 -25.55 14.79
CA PHE A 58 -0.70 -24.37 15.34
C PHE A 58 0.15 -23.10 15.16
N VAL A 59 1.41 -23.16 15.60
CA VAL A 59 2.37 -22.05 15.46
C VAL A 59 2.58 -21.71 13.98
N SER A 60 2.68 -22.71 13.10
CA SER A 60 2.84 -22.48 11.65
C SER A 60 1.62 -21.84 11.02
N ALA A 61 0.40 -22.25 11.39
CA ALA A 61 -0.83 -21.66 10.88
C ALA A 61 -0.92 -20.17 11.24
N GLU A 62 -0.66 -19.83 12.50
CA GLU A 62 -0.72 -18.44 12.98
C GLU A 62 0.48 -17.61 12.48
N PHE A 63 1.68 -18.19 12.42
CA PHE A 63 2.84 -17.49 11.87
C PHE A 63 2.69 -17.24 10.37
N ASN A 64 2.13 -18.17 9.60
CA ASN A 64 1.85 -17.96 8.18
C ASN A 64 0.79 -16.87 7.97
N ARG A 65 -0.21 -16.79 8.85
CA ARG A 65 -1.16 -15.67 8.87
C ARG A 65 -0.43 -14.34 9.06
N TYR A 66 0.52 -14.25 9.99
CA TYR A 66 1.32 -13.03 10.20
C TYR A 66 2.32 -12.75 9.07
N LEU A 67 3.00 -13.76 8.52
CA LEU A 67 3.90 -13.59 7.39
C LEU A 67 3.15 -13.04 6.17
N SER A 68 1.94 -13.52 5.91
CA SER A 68 1.10 -12.96 4.83
C SER A 68 0.79 -11.47 5.05
N TYR A 69 0.67 -11.06 6.32
CA TYR A 69 0.40 -9.67 6.73
C TYR A 69 1.60 -8.73 6.55
N TYR A 70 2.84 -9.20 6.75
CA TYR A 70 4.04 -8.36 6.63
C TYR A 70 4.84 -8.55 5.32
N LYS A 71 4.67 -9.67 4.59
CA LYS A 71 5.39 -9.94 3.32
C LYS A 71 5.12 -8.88 2.24
N ASN A 72 3.97 -8.21 2.30
CA ASN A 72 3.57 -7.15 1.37
C ASN A 72 3.68 -5.74 1.99
N ALA A 73 4.10 -5.63 3.26
CA ALA A 73 4.24 -4.34 3.92
C ALA A 73 5.52 -3.64 3.43
N ARG A 74 5.39 -2.36 3.08
CA ARG A 74 6.52 -1.51 2.64
C ARG A 74 7.48 -1.33 3.82
N ASP A 75 8.78 -1.54 3.62
CA ASP A 75 9.78 -1.33 4.66
C ASP A 75 9.79 0.15 5.10
N ILE A 76 9.48 0.37 6.37
CA ILE A 76 9.31 1.70 6.99
C ILE A 76 10.68 2.31 7.34
N ASN A 77 11.75 1.50 7.40
CA ASN A 77 13.10 1.96 7.73
C ASN A 77 13.85 2.57 6.55
N ILE A 78 13.25 2.62 5.36
CA ILE A 78 13.83 3.31 4.21
C ILE A 78 13.89 4.80 4.55
N SER A 79 15.09 5.26 4.84
CA SER A 79 15.41 6.59 5.33
C SER A 79 14.81 7.68 4.44
N GLY A 80 14.08 8.60 5.08
CA GLY A 80 13.80 9.92 4.55
C GLY A 80 15.12 10.61 4.22
N GLY A 81 15.46 10.64 2.93
CA GLY A 81 16.76 11.10 2.48
C GLY A 81 16.83 11.26 0.96
N LYS A 82 15.81 11.88 0.36
CA LYS A 82 15.83 12.73 -0.84
C LYS A 82 14.45 12.75 -1.47
N ASN A 83 13.96 13.96 -1.71
CA ASN A 83 13.11 14.23 -2.86
C ASN A 83 13.77 13.58 -4.10
N LYS A 84 13.34 12.38 -4.46
CA LYS A 84 13.56 11.80 -5.79
C LYS A 84 12.20 11.65 -6.45
N ARG A 85 11.65 12.81 -6.77
CA ARG A 85 10.66 12.97 -7.84
C ARG A 85 11.30 12.95 -9.23
N ASP A 86 12.62 12.76 -9.33
CA ASP A 86 13.33 12.62 -10.60
C ASP A 86 14.46 11.59 -10.49
N SER A 87 14.74 10.92 -11.60
CA SER A 87 15.79 9.92 -11.83
C SER A 87 15.55 8.52 -11.25
N ARG A 88 14.63 7.79 -11.90
CA ARG A 88 14.81 6.35 -12.13
C ARG A 88 15.55 6.17 -13.46
N GLU A 89 16.84 5.86 -13.38
CA GLU A 89 17.55 5.20 -14.47
C GLU A 89 16.99 3.79 -14.70
N PRO A 90 17.06 3.28 -15.94
CA PRO A 90 16.27 2.16 -16.39
C PRO A 90 16.94 0.84 -15.98
N ARG A 91 16.59 0.32 -14.80
CA ARG A 91 16.75 -1.11 -14.56
C ARG A 91 15.77 -1.83 -15.47
N GLU A 92 16.33 -2.66 -16.35
CA GLU A 92 15.67 -3.48 -17.35
C GLU A 92 14.26 -3.86 -16.93
N ARG A 93 13.31 -3.15 -17.53
CA ARG A 93 11.93 -3.56 -17.59
C ARG A 93 11.93 -4.91 -18.29
N LYS A 94 11.96 -6.01 -17.53
CA LYS A 94 11.23 -7.19 -17.98
C LYS A 94 9.83 -6.68 -18.31
N THR A 95 9.59 -6.72 -19.61
CA THR A 95 8.52 -6.07 -20.33
C THR A 95 7.22 -6.21 -19.58
N ARG A 96 6.75 -5.08 -19.02
CA ARG A 96 5.36 -4.82 -18.60
C ARG A 96 4.42 -4.79 -19.83
N SER A 97 4.68 -5.68 -20.78
CA SER A 97 3.98 -5.86 -22.04
C SER A 97 3.46 -7.31 -22.16
N GLU A 98 3.85 -8.22 -21.25
CA GLU A 98 3.44 -9.63 -21.30
C GLU A 98 2.74 -10.12 -20.03
N ARG A 99 2.48 -9.25 -19.05
CA ARG A 99 1.29 -9.48 -18.22
C ARG A 99 0.13 -9.19 -19.14
N GLN A 100 -0.37 -10.26 -19.78
CA GLN A 100 -1.67 -10.37 -20.43
C GLN A 100 -2.56 -9.22 -19.94
N LYS A 101 -3.12 -8.40 -20.85
CA LYS A 101 -4.07 -7.32 -20.55
C LYS A 101 -5.28 -7.87 -19.77
N SER A 102 -5.10 -8.31 -18.52
CA SER A 102 -6.18 -8.53 -17.59
C SER A 102 -6.70 -7.13 -17.32
N LYS A 103 -7.86 -6.85 -17.93
CA LYS A 103 -8.62 -5.66 -17.59
C LYS A 103 -8.86 -5.76 -16.09
N PHE A 104 -8.60 -4.69 -15.37
CA PHE A 104 -8.99 -4.60 -13.97
C PHE A 104 -10.29 -3.82 -13.91
N ALA A 105 -11.26 -4.32 -13.15
CA ALA A 105 -12.47 -3.59 -12.80
C ALA A 105 -12.24 -2.87 -11.46
N THR A 106 -12.65 -1.62 -11.37
CA THR A 106 -12.67 -0.89 -10.10
C THR A 106 -13.95 -1.24 -9.35
N ILE A 107 -13.80 -1.56 -8.08
CA ILE A 107 -14.87 -1.98 -7.17
C ILE A 107 -14.95 -0.97 -6.02
N PHE A 108 -16.16 -0.56 -5.69
CA PHE A 108 -16.51 0.21 -4.51
C PHE A 108 -16.90 -0.73 -3.37
N ILE A 109 -16.54 -0.38 -2.13
CA ILE A 109 -17.00 -1.05 -0.92
C ILE A 109 -17.38 0.00 0.15
N ASN A 110 -18.52 -0.19 0.81
CA ASN A 110 -19.09 0.74 1.79
C ASN A 110 -18.36 0.82 3.16
N VAL A 111 -17.14 0.30 3.27
CA VAL A 111 -16.32 0.38 4.48
C VAL A 111 -15.00 1.08 4.21
N GLY A 112 -14.53 1.84 5.20
CA GLY A 112 -13.30 2.62 5.11
C GLY A 112 -12.49 2.60 6.41
N SER A 113 -11.57 3.54 6.56
CA SER A 113 -10.69 3.59 7.74
C SER A 113 -11.44 3.81 9.06
N ARG A 114 -12.64 4.42 9.05
CA ARG A 114 -13.50 4.51 10.25
C ARG A 114 -14.00 3.15 10.73
N ASN A 115 -14.15 2.19 9.82
CA ASN A 115 -14.46 0.81 10.12
C ASN A 115 -13.20 0.00 10.40
N LYS A 116 -12.06 0.66 10.66
CA LYS A 116 -10.74 0.03 10.81
C LYS A 116 -10.32 -0.78 9.59
N LEU A 117 -10.82 -0.45 8.39
CA LEU A 117 -10.37 -1.10 7.15
C LEU A 117 -8.96 -0.62 6.80
N THR A 118 -8.09 -1.57 6.49
CA THR A 118 -6.73 -1.34 5.98
C THR A 118 -6.53 -2.19 4.72
N PRO A 119 -5.53 -1.91 3.85
CA PRO A 119 -5.35 -2.68 2.63
C PRO A 119 -5.20 -4.18 2.92
N ASN A 120 -4.49 -4.51 3.99
CA ASN A 120 -4.31 -5.90 4.43
C ASN A 120 -5.63 -6.56 4.86
N ARG A 121 -6.48 -5.84 5.60
CA ARG A 121 -7.78 -6.38 6.03
C ARG A 121 -8.73 -6.56 4.86
N LEU A 122 -8.70 -5.65 3.89
CA LEU A 122 -9.45 -5.79 2.64
C LEU A 122 -8.99 -7.02 1.85
N MET A 123 -7.68 -7.23 1.71
CA MET A 123 -7.13 -8.43 1.06
C MET A 123 -7.56 -9.72 1.78
N GLY A 124 -7.51 -9.73 3.11
CA GLY A 124 -7.96 -10.86 3.93
C GLY A 124 -9.43 -11.18 3.72
N LEU A 125 -10.27 -10.15 3.80
CA LEU A 125 -11.72 -10.23 3.57
C LEU A 125 -12.06 -10.79 2.18
N ILE A 126 -11.36 -10.32 1.14
CA ILE A 126 -11.57 -10.83 -0.23
C ILE A 126 -11.17 -12.31 -0.34
N ASN A 127 -10.02 -12.68 0.21
CA ASN A 127 -9.54 -14.07 0.14
C ASN A 127 -10.44 -15.04 0.91
N GLU A 128 -10.95 -14.62 2.07
CA GLU A 128 -11.88 -15.39 2.90
C GLU A 128 -13.22 -15.59 2.17
N ALA A 129 -13.79 -14.52 1.61
CA ALA A 129 -15.05 -14.58 0.89
C ALA A 129 -14.97 -15.41 -0.41
N MET A 130 -13.79 -15.46 -1.05
CA MET A 130 -13.60 -16.13 -2.34
C MET A 130 -13.09 -17.58 -2.24
N ASP A 131 -12.86 -18.09 -1.03
CA ASP A 131 -12.23 -19.41 -0.74
C ASP A 131 -11.04 -19.75 -1.65
N SER A 132 -10.30 -18.71 -2.08
CA SER A 132 -9.23 -18.83 -3.07
C SER A 132 -8.23 -17.69 -2.94
N LYS A 133 -6.95 -18.03 -2.98
CA LYS A 133 -5.83 -17.08 -2.84
C LYS A 133 -5.39 -16.46 -4.18
N ASP A 134 -6.07 -16.82 -5.26
CA ASP A 134 -5.66 -16.51 -6.63
C ASP A 134 -6.23 -15.18 -7.15
N ALA A 135 -6.99 -14.45 -6.34
CA ALA A 135 -7.51 -13.14 -6.73
C ALA A 135 -6.36 -12.13 -6.81
N VAL A 136 -5.98 -11.76 -8.03
CA VAL A 136 -5.01 -10.68 -8.24
C VAL A 136 -5.71 -9.34 -8.03
N ILE A 137 -5.34 -8.66 -6.96
CA ILE A 137 -5.85 -7.34 -6.59
C ILE A 137 -4.84 -6.28 -7.05
N GLY A 138 -5.35 -5.28 -7.74
CA GLY A 138 -4.59 -4.13 -8.24
C GLY A 138 -4.47 -3.02 -7.20
N SER A 139 -4.71 -1.79 -7.62
CA SER A 139 -4.65 -0.63 -6.73
C SER A 139 -5.75 -0.69 -5.66
N ILE A 140 -5.46 -0.21 -4.44
CA ILE A 140 -6.42 -0.06 -3.35
C ILE A 140 -6.37 1.39 -2.86
N ASP A 141 -7.53 2.02 -2.70
CA ASP A 141 -7.69 3.37 -2.19
C ASP A 141 -8.71 3.37 -1.04
N ILE A 142 -8.25 3.62 0.19
CA ILE A 142 -9.09 3.56 1.39
C ILE A 142 -9.46 4.97 1.82
N MET A 143 -10.75 5.27 1.78
CA MET A 143 -11.30 6.54 2.24
C MET A 143 -11.78 6.40 3.68
N LYS A 144 -12.26 7.51 4.26
CA LYS A 144 -12.76 7.51 5.65
C LYS A 144 -13.97 6.61 5.84
N LYS A 145 -14.94 6.64 4.92
CA LYS A 145 -16.24 5.95 5.04
C LYS A 145 -16.41 4.77 4.08
N PHE A 146 -15.65 4.72 3.01
CA PHE A 146 -15.75 3.73 1.95
C PHE A 146 -14.37 3.50 1.35
N SER A 147 -14.22 2.55 0.43
CA SER A 147 -12.95 2.28 -0.24
C SER A 147 -13.17 1.84 -1.68
N PHE A 148 -12.11 1.91 -2.47
CA PHE A 148 -12.06 1.38 -3.83
C PHE A 148 -10.91 0.39 -3.97
N PHE A 149 -11.09 -0.65 -4.78
CA PHE A 149 -10.00 -1.54 -5.16
C PHE A 149 -10.16 -2.05 -6.59
N GLU A 150 -9.05 -2.42 -7.23
CA GLU A 150 -9.03 -3.01 -8.56
C GLU A 150 -8.94 -4.54 -8.46
N ILE A 151 -9.73 -5.28 -9.24
CA ILE A 151 -9.65 -6.75 -9.36
C ILE A 151 -9.72 -7.18 -10.82
N GLU A 152 -9.19 -8.34 -11.16
CA GLU A 152 -9.28 -8.87 -12.52
C GLU A 152 -10.73 -9.00 -13.00
N ASP A 153 -11.00 -8.56 -14.23
CA ASP A 153 -12.34 -8.42 -14.83
C ASP A 153 -13.10 -9.77 -14.90
N ASN A 154 -12.36 -10.88 -14.98
CA ASN A 154 -12.91 -12.25 -14.93
C ASN A 154 -13.46 -12.63 -13.54
N ARG A 155 -12.92 -12.09 -12.45
CA ARG A 155 -13.31 -12.45 -11.06
C ARG A 155 -14.22 -11.43 -10.38
N LYS A 156 -14.44 -10.26 -11.01
CA LYS A 156 -15.21 -9.15 -10.40
C LYS A 156 -16.60 -9.56 -9.91
N ASN A 157 -17.33 -10.35 -10.69
CA ASN A 157 -18.71 -10.69 -10.40
C ASN A 157 -18.81 -11.64 -9.20
N ASP A 158 -17.86 -12.55 -9.09
CA ASP A 158 -17.81 -13.51 -7.98
C ASP A 158 -17.46 -12.78 -6.67
N VAL A 159 -16.50 -11.86 -6.73
CA VAL A 159 -16.09 -11.05 -5.58
C VAL A 159 -17.24 -10.17 -5.07
N ILE A 160 -17.99 -9.54 -5.98
CA ILE A 160 -19.17 -8.75 -5.62
C ILE A 160 -20.22 -9.62 -4.93
N LYS A 161 -20.51 -10.81 -5.49
CA LYS A 161 -21.51 -11.73 -4.92
C LYS A 161 -21.10 -12.28 -3.56
N ALA A 162 -19.82 -12.60 -3.40
CA ALA A 162 -19.27 -13.14 -2.17
C ALA A 162 -19.29 -12.07 -1.07
N LEU A 163 -18.71 -10.89 -1.33
CA LEU A 163 -18.59 -9.85 -0.33
C LEU A 163 -19.93 -9.23 0.09
N ASN A 164 -20.93 -9.14 -0.79
CA ASN A 164 -22.25 -8.61 -0.41
C ASN A 164 -23.00 -9.46 0.62
N LYS A 165 -22.54 -10.68 0.92
CA LYS A 165 -23.11 -11.55 1.95
C LYS A 165 -22.37 -11.44 3.29
N GLU A 166 -21.21 -10.79 3.28
CA GLU A 166 -20.31 -10.72 4.42
C GLU A 166 -20.57 -9.47 5.28
N THR A 167 -20.13 -9.56 6.53
CA THR A 167 -20.14 -8.44 7.48
C THR A 167 -18.72 -8.11 7.91
N PHE A 168 -18.39 -6.83 8.05
CA PHE A 168 -17.09 -6.38 8.50
C PHE A 168 -17.23 -5.35 9.61
N GLU A 169 -16.74 -5.68 10.81
CA GLU A 169 -16.84 -4.83 12.02
C GLU A 169 -18.29 -4.35 12.24
N ASP A 170 -19.21 -5.32 12.27
CA ASP A 170 -20.65 -5.13 12.47
C ASP A 170 -21.37 -4.30 11.38
N VAL A 171 -20.70 -4.05 10.25
CA VAL A 171 -21.29 -3.39 9.08
C VAL A 171 -21.52 -4.39 7.97
N SER A 172 -22.76 -4.53 7.53
CA SER A 172 -23.10 -5.29 6.32
C SER A 172 -22.45 -4.65 5.11
N LEU A 173 -21.74 -5.47 4.34
CA LEU A 173 -20.99 -4.99 3.19
C LEU A 173 -21.90 -4.75 1.99
N SER A 174 -21.66 -3.63 1.32
CA SER A 174 -22.25 -3.28 0.03
C SER A 174 -21.11 -3.00 -0.94
N VAL A 175 -21.07 -3.81 -2.00
CA VAL A 175 -19.98 -3.87 -2.98
C VAL A 175 -20.55 -3.73 -4.39
N GLU A 176 -20.00 -2.78 -5.15
CA GLU A 176 -20.50 -2.42 -6.48
C GLU A 176 -19.35 -2.13 -7.46
N ILE A 177 -19.61 -2.22 -8.76
CA ILE A 177 -18.64 -1.79 -9.79
C ILE A 177 -18.61 -0.26 -9.82
N SER A 178 -17.43 0.32 -9.67
CA SER A 178 -17.20 1.74 -9.85
C SER A 178 -16.56 2.04 -11.21
N LYS A 179 -16.88 3.19 -11.78
CA LYS A 179 -16.26 3.68 -13.02
C LYS A 179 -14.93 4.39 -12.77
N GLU A 180 -14.67 4.89 -11.55
CA GLU A 180 -13.50 5.73 -11.27
C GLU A 180 -12.93 5.51 -9.86
N MET A 181 -11.59 5.60 -9.75
CA MET A 181 -10.88 5.81 -8.49
C MET A 181 -10.57 7.32 -8.36
N PRO A 182 -11.01 7.99 -7.28
CA PRO A 182 -10.94 9.45 -7.17
C PRO A 182 -9.52 10.03 -7.16
N ASN A 183 -8.50 9.22 -6.81
CA ASN A 183 -7.10 9.67 -6.77
C ASN A 183 -6.25 9.27 -7.98
N LYS A 184 -6.87 8.73 -9.05
CA LYS A 184 -6.13 8.43 -10.28
C LYS A 184 -6.02 9.72 -11.08
N ALA A 185 -4.89 10.42 -10.94
CA ALA A 185 -4.55 11.52 -11.85
C ALA A 185 -4.74 11.00 -13.29
N PRO A 186 -5.51 11.68 -14.15
CA PRO A 186 -5.75 11.21 -15.49
C PRO A 186 -4.39 11.05 -16.14
N SER A 187 -4.11 9.84 -16.62
CA SER A 187 -2.94 9.59 -17.45
C SER A 187 -3.11 10.44 -18.70
N LYS A 188 -2.61 11.68 -18.67
CA LYS A 188 -2.38 12.46 -19.88
C LYS A 188 -1.50 11.58 -20.75
N LYS A 189 -2.09 11.02 -21.80
CA LYS A 189 -1.36 10.50 -22.95
C LYS A 189 -0.43 11.63 -23.39
N GLU A 190 0.88 11.42 -23.21
CA GLU A 190 1.91 12.22 -23.86
C GLU A 190 1.84 11.96 -25.36
N ASP A 191 0.92 12.64 -26.05
CA ASP A 191 0.98 12.81 -27.50
C ASP A 191 1.76 14.10 -27.82
N PHE A 192 3.00 14.21 -27.31
CA PHE A 192 3.93 15.32 -27.62
C PHE A 192 5.16 14.85 -28.41
N PHE A 193 4.99 13.83 -29.26
CA PHE A 193 5.99 13.44 -30.25
C PHE A 193 5.43 13.44 -31.68
N THR A 194 5.13 14.63 -32.20
CA THR A 194 5.11 14.86 -33.65
C THR A 194 5.86 16.14 -34.00
N GLY A 195 7.16 15.96 -34.29
CA GLY A 195 7.85 16.61 -35.40
C GLY A 195 8.07 18.12 -35.35
N ARG A 196 9.29 18.53 -34.99
CA ARG A 196 9.96 19.62 -35.73
C ARG A 196 11.49 19.48 -35.72
N LYS A 197 11.97 18.88 -36.82
CA LYS A 197 13.24 19.04 -37.53
C LYS A 197 14.41 19.72 -36.79
N LYS A 198 15.46 18.92 -36.61
CA LYS A 198 16.88 19.31 -36.73
C LYS A 198 17.09 20.51 -37.67
N ARG A 199 17.73 21.57 -37.19
CA ARG A 199 18.72 22.32 -38.00
C ARG A 199 19.97 22.60 -37.18
N LYS A 200 21.00 21.85 -37.57
CA LYS A 200 22.43 22.10 -37.37
C LYS A 200 22.77 23.47 -37.98
N GLY A 201 23.55 24.30 -37.31
CA GLY A 201 24.08 25.53 -37.88
C GLY A 201 24.82 26.37 -36.84
N GLY A 202 26.13 26.18 -36.74
CA GLY A 202 26.98 27.06 -35.96
C GLY A 202 27.14 28.44 -36.60
N ARG A 203 27.48 29.43 -35.78
CA ARG A 203 28.44 30.48 -36.11
C ARG A 203 28.70 31.33 -34.88
N ASP A 204 29.98 31.38 -34.51
CA ASP A 204 30.58 32.52 -33.83
C ASP A 204 30.17 33.83 -34.48
N GLN A 205 29.86 34.85 -33.69
CA GLN A 205 30.39 36.19 -33.94
C GLN A 205 30.20 37.12 -32.72
N LYS A 206 31.36 37.50 -32.19
CA LYS A 206 31.69 38.77 -31.54
C LYS A 206 30.69 39.89 -31.82
N PHE A 207 30.22 40.56 -30.76
CA PHE A 207 30.01 42.01 -30.84
C PHE A 207 30.62 42.71 -29.62
N ARG A 208 31.62 43.53 -29.93
CA ARG A 208 32.42 44.39 -29.05
C ARG A 208 32.10 45.83 -29.49
N GLY A 209 31.61 46.67 -28.58
CA GLY A 209 31.50 48.12 -28.77
C GLY A 209 30.86 48.76 -27.54
N LYS A 210 31.61 49.43 -26.64
CA LYS A 210 31.95 50.88 -26.67
C LYS A 210 30.71 51.78 -26.80
N LYS A 211 30.52 52.93 -26.16
CA LYS A 211 31.22 53.74 -25.13
C LYS A 211 30.42 55.07 -25.11
N GLY A 212 30.21 55.69 -23.95
CA GLY A 212 29.89 57.14 -23.84
C GLY A 212 28.66 57.40 -22.97
N GLN A 213 28.77 57.91 -21.74
CA GLN A 213 29.18 59.24 -21.23
C GLN A 213 28.00 60.13 -20.81
N LYS A 214 28.02 60.47 -19.51
CA LYS A 214 27.74 61.76 -18.84
C LYS A 214 26.30 62.21 -18.53
N GLY A 215 26.14 62.54 -17.23
CA GLY A 215 25.24 63.57 -16.67
C GLY A 215 25.05 63.35 -15.15
N LYS A 216 25.92 63.86 -14.27
CA LYS A 216 25.69 64.99 -13.32
C LYS A 216 24.28 64.98 -12.69
N GLY A 217 24.08 65.02 -11.37
CA GLY A 217 24.94 65.16 -10.20
C GLY A 217 24.05 65.29 -8.95
N GLY A 218 24.66 65.52 -7.78
CA GLY A 218 23.91 65.81 -6.55
C GLY A 218 24.58 65.29 -5.29
N LYS A 219 25.51 66.08 -4.73
CA LYS A 219 25.98 65.92 -3.35
C LYS A 219 24.82 66.20 -2.40
N ASN A 220 24.65 65.39 -1.36
CA ASN A 220 24.46 65.97 -0.03
C ASN A 220 25.06 65.07 1.06
N LYS A 221 25.85 65.71 1.92
CA LYS A 221 26.61 65.10 3.02
C LYS A 221 25.87 65.45 4.32
N ARG A 222 25.75 64.44 5.20
CA ARG A 222 25.66 64.51 6.68
C ARG A 222 24.39 65.12 7.30
N LYS A 223 23.72 64.34 8.15
CA LYS A 223 23.94 64.35 9.61
C LYS A 223 23.17 63.23 10.33
N ASN A 224 23.92 62.48 11.13
CA ASN A 224 23.65 62.01 12.49
C ASN A 224 22.29 61.40 12.91
N ARG A 225 22.47 60.23 13.55
CA ARG A 225 21.94 59.76 14.85
C ARG A 225 20.77 58.76 14.84
N SER A 226 21.02 57.77 15.70
CA SER A 226 20.16 56.95 16.55
C SER A 226 19.50 55.69 15.97
N ASN A 227 19.84 54.61 16.70
CA ASN A 227 19.27 53.27 16.87
C ASN A 227 19.37 52.28 15.72
#